data_AF-A0A947HRH1-F1
#
_entry.id   AF-A0A947HRH1-F1
#
_cell.length_a   1.000
_cell.length_b   1.000
_cell.length_c   1.000
_cell.angle_alpha   90.00
_cell.angle_beta   90.00
_cell.angle_gamma   90.00
#
_symmetry.space_group_name_H-M   'P 1'
#
loop_
_entity.id
_entity.type
_entity.pdbx_description
1 polymer ?
#
loop_
_entity_poly.entity_id
_entity_poly.type
_entity_poly.pdbx_seq_one_letter_code
_entity_poly.pdbx_strand_id
1 'polypeptide(L)'
;MAKLTATPRQQSVGSTASSEDIAMRTLMTCVLTLSASLLLSACASAGPRGGQHSRPPVAANADADGDLLQDVVDKCPQNPEDVDGFEDQDGCPELDNDRDGVPDAMDKCPNEPMVRQPGVDPSRGQGCPDDLRPPTIIDDK
;
A
#
# COMPACT_ATOMS: atom_id res chain seq x y z
N MET A 1 -30.41 -7.27 -50.83
CA MET A 1 -29.13 -7.19 -51.55
C MET A 1 -28.80 -5.73 -51.77
N ALA A 2 -27.80 -5.18 -51.06
CA ALA A 2 -26.92 -4.09 -51.51
C ALA A 2 -26.10 -3.55 -50.32
N LYS A 3 -24.78 -3.55 -50.49
CA LYS A 3 -23.73 -2.97 -49.63
C LYS A 3 -23.68 -1.45 -49.78
N LEU A 4 -23.37 -0.74 -48.70
CA LEU A 4 -22.52 0.48 -48.67
C LEU A 4 -22.00 0.62 -47.22
N THR A 5 -20.89 0.00 -46.84
CA THR A 5 -19.52 0.59 -46.80
C THR A 5 -19.47 2.06 -46.40
N ALA A 6 -19.23 2.32 -45.11
CA ALA A 6 -18.62 3.55 -44.62
C ALA A 6 -17.30 3.19 -43.93
N THR A 7 -16.20 3.74 -44.43
CA THR A 7 -14.90 3.74 -43.76
C THR A 7 -14.48 5.20 -43.58
N PRO A 8 -14.08 5.59 -42.36
CA PRO A 8 -12.96 6.50 -42.19
C PRO A 8 -11.93 5.85 -41.25
N ARG A 9 -10.72 5.55 -41.75
CA ARG A 9 -9.55 6.44 -41.78
C ARG A 9 -8.93 6.60 -40.38
N GLN A 10 -7.94 5.74 -40.13
CA GLN A 10 -7.02 5.85 -39.02
C GLN A 10 -6.13 7.10 -39.12
N GLN A 11 -5.86 7.70 -37.96
CA GLN A 11 -4.61 8.40 -37.63
C GLN A 11 -4.14 7.76 -36.31
N SER A 12 -3.03 7.00 -36.29
CA SER A 12 -1.64 7.45 -36.29
C SER A 12 -1.25 8.07 -34.94
N VAL A 13 -0.91 7.22 -33.97
CA VAL A 13 0.44 6.98 -33.39
C VAL A 13 0.84 7.94 -32.25
N GLY A 14 1.29 7.33 -31.14
CA GLY A 14 2.09 8.00 -30.12
C GLY A 14 1.73 7.62 -28.68
N SER A 15 1.95 6.36 -28.29
CA SER A 15 2.02 6.01 -26.86
C SER A 15 3.45 5.56 -26.55
N THR A 16 4.08 6.40 -25.74
CA THR A 16 5.30 6.18 -24.99
C THR A 16 5.21 4.90 -24.16
N ALA A 17 6.27 4.10 -24.22
CA ALA A 17 6.40 2.80 -23.57
C ALA A 17 6.08 2.88 -22.06
N SER A 18 4.97 2.23 -21.69
CA SER A 18 4.65 1.79 -20.33
C SER A 18 5.16 0.36 -20.16
N SER A 19 5.48 -0.05 -18.93
CA SER A 19 6.00 -1.38 -18.56
C SER A 19 5.11 -2.57 -18.96
N GLU A 20 3.99 -2.31 -19.62
CA GLU A 20 3.05 -3.28 -20.17
C GLU A 20 3.37 -3.65 -21.65
N ASP A 21 4.33 -2.98 -22.31
CA ASP A 21 4.79 -3.28 -23.69
C ASP A 21 5.63 -4.57 -23.81
N ILE A 22 5.99 -5.20 -22.69
CA ILE A 22 6.72 -6.47 -22.65
C ILE A 22 5.77 -7.66 -22.92
N ALA A 23 4.50 -7.55 -22.55
CA ALA A 23 3.55 -8.67 -22.65
C ALA A 23 3.18 -9.02 -24.10
N MET A 24 3.03 -8.02 -24.99
CA MET A 24 2.63 -8.27 -26.39
C MET A 24 3.80 -8.58 -27.32
N ARG A 25 5.02 -8.12 -27.01
CA ARG A 25 6.23 -8.54 -27.72
C ARG A 25 6.62 -9.99 -27.44
N THR A 26 6.19 -10.54 -26.30
CA THR A 26 6.41 -11.95 -25.91
C THR A 26 5.50 -12.92 -26.68
N LEU A 27 4.30 -12.50 -27.07
CA LEU A 27 3.41 -13.32 -27.92
C LEU A 27 3.95 -13.49 -29.34
N MET A 28 4.64 -12.48 -29.87
CA MET A 28 5.16 -12.51 -31.24
C MET A 28 6.53 -13.21 -31.35
N THR A 29 7.32 -13.31 -30.28
CA THR A 29 8.55 -14.11 -30.28
C THR A 29 8.28 -15.61 -30.13
N CYS A 30 7.18 -16.01 -29.48
CA CYS A 30 6.78 -17.42 -29.39
C CYS A 30 6.49 -18.09 -30.74
N VAL A 31 5.93 -17.37 -31.73
CA VAL A 31 5.58 -17.97 -33.04
C VAL A 31 6.80 -18.19 -33.95
N LEU A 32 7.91 -17.48 -33.72
CA LEU A 32 9.13 -17.63 -34.54
C LEU A 32 10.12 -18.66 -34.01
N THR A 33 9.96 -19.16 -32.78
CA THR A 33 10.78 -20.26 -32.23
C THR A 33 10.15 -21.64 -32.45
N LEU A 34 8.97 -21.73 -33.07
CA LEU A 34 8.26 -23.01 -33.31
C LEU A 34 8.89 -23.91 -34.39
N SER A 35 9.96 -23.50 -35.08
CA SER A 35 10.57 -24.31 -36.16
C SER A 35 11.86 -25.05 -35.78
N ALA A 36 12.35 -24.93 -34.54
CA ALA A 36 13.54 -25.67 -34.11
C ALA A 36 13.37 -26.28 -32.71
N SER A 37 13.23 -27.62 -32.68
CA SER A 37 13.55 -28.50 -31.54
C SER A 37 12.53 -28.45 -30.39
N LEU A 38 11.54 -29.34 -30.30
CA LEU A 38 11.69 -30.79 -30.07
C LEU A 38 12.69 -31.18 -28.96
N LEU A 39 12.69 -30.49 -27.80
CA LEU A 39 13.11 -31.10 -26.53
C LEU A 39 12.15 -30.70 -25.41
N LEU A 40 11.23 -31.62 -25.16
CA LEU A 40 10.61 -31.95 -23.89
C LEU A 40 11.38 -31.38 -22.66
N SER A 41 10.92 -30.27 -22.11
CA SER A 41 11.24 -29.94 -20.72
C SER A 41 9.93 -29.67 -19.99
N ALA A 42 9.66 -30.55 -19.05
CA ALA A 42 8.42 -30.70 -18.33
C ALA A 42 8.03 -29.42 -17.59
N CYS A 43 6.74 -29.08 -17.69
CA CYS A 43 6.03 -28.37 -16.64
C CYS A 43 6.08 -29.27 -15.37
N ALA A 44 7.06 -29.05 -14.51
CA ALA A 44 7.15 -29.71 -13.20
C ALA A 44 7.87 -28.83 -12.19
N SER A 45 7.14 -27.90 -11.60
CA SER A 45 7.38 -27.46 -10.22
C SER A 45 6.14 -26.82 -9.63
N ALA A 46 5.10 -27.64 -9.43
CA ALA A 46 4.26 -27.46 -8.26
C ALA A 46 5.16 -27.74 -7.04
N GLY A 47 5.92 -26.73 -6.62
CA GLY A 47 6.61 -26.73 -5.34
C GLY A 47 5.57 -26.88 -4.22
N PRO A 48 5.94 -27.51 -3.10
CA PRO A 48 5.01 -27.73 -2.01
C PRO A 48 4.46 -26.39 -1.53
N ARG A 49 3.14 -26.28 -1.43
CA ARG A 49 2.48 -25.25 -0.62
C ARG A 49 2.84 -25.55 0.84
N GLY A 50 4.01 -25.08 1.24
CA GLY A 50 4.58 -25.23 2.57
C GLY A 50 4.96 -23.87 3.13
N GLY A 51 4.02 -22.91 3.10
CA GLY A 51 4.09 -21.72 3.94
C GLY A 51 3.76 -22.10 5.38
N GLN A 52 4.53 -23.03 5.95
CA GLN A 52 4.49 -23.26 7.38
C GLN A 52 5.13 -22.04 8.02
N HIS A 53 4.32 -21.26 8.75
CA HIS A 53 4.82 -20.46 9.86
C HIS A 53 5.29 -21.43 10.94
N SER A 54 6.33 -22.22 10.65
CA SER A 54 7.14 -22.80 11.70
C SER A 54 7.95 -21.62 12.19
N ARG A 55 7.33 -20.77 13.05
CA ARG A 55 8.10 -19.79 13.82
C ARG A 55 9.20 -20.63 14.46
N PRO A 56 10.48 -20.46 14.07
CA PRO A 56 11.55 -21.16 14.76
C PRO A 56 11.36 -20.89 16.26
N PRO A 57 11.73 -21.82 17.15
CA PRO A 57 11.69 -21.51 18.58
C PRO A 57 12.44 -20.21 18.77
N VAL A 58 11.67 -19.16 19.06
CA VAL A 58 12.18 -17.80 19.23
C VAL A 58 13.22 -17.95 20.32
N ALA A 59 14.48 -17.68 19.99
CA ALA A 59 15.51 -17.69 21.01
C ALA A 59 15.01 -16.74 22.11
N ALA A 60 15.06 -17.15 23.38
CA ALA A 60 14.43 -16.38 24.46
C ALA A 60 14.99 -14.95 24.61
N ASN A 61 16.05 -14.63 23.87
CA ASN A 61 16.76 -13.36 23.78
C ASN A 61 16.82 -12.82 22.33
N ALA A 62 15.92 -13.27 21.46
CA ALA A 62 15.77 -12.72 20.12
C ALA A 62 15.10 -11.33 20.19
N ASP A 63 15.46 -10.51 19.21
CA ASP A 63 14.93 -9.18 18.91
C ASP A 63 14.89 -9.17 17.37
N ALA A 64 13.72 -9.48 16.82
CA ALA A 64 13.56 -9.85 15.42
C ALA A 64 13.42 -8.65 14.48
N ASP A 65 12.90 -7.53 14.95
CA ASP A 65 12.79 -6.26 14.20
C ASP A 65 13.85 -5.22 14.60
N GLY A 66 14.58 -5.44 15.70
CA GLY A 66 15.74 -4.65 16.08
C GLY A 66 15.39 -3.38 16.86
N ASP A 67 14.26 -3.35 17.56
CA ASP A 67 13.74 -2.19 18.29
C ASP A 67 14.20 -2.13 19.76
N LEU A 68 15.05 -3.08 20.17
CA LEU A 68 15.61 -3.24 21.53
C LEU A 68 14.64 -3.83 22.57
N LEU A 69 13.44 -4.25 22.17
CA LEU A 69 12.62 -5.16 22.94
C LEU A 69 12.91 -6.60 22.51
N GLN A 70 12.80 -7.52 23.47
CA GLN A 70 12.93 -8.94 23.13
C GLN A 70 11.58 -9.44 22.64
N ASP A 71 11.56 -10.32 21.65
CA ASP A 71 10.35 -10.92 21.06
C ASP A 71 9.35 -11.53 22.09
N VAL A 72 9.82 -11.81 23.31
CA VAL A 72 9.03 -12.36 24.42
C VAL A 72 8.27 -11.31 25.23
N VAL A 73 8.70 -10.04 25.19
CA VAL A 73 8.07 -8.90 25.86
C VAL A 73 7.50 -7.87 24.88
N ASP A 74 7.96 -7.90 23.64
CA ASP A 74 7.47 -7.11 22.52
C ASP A 74 6.07 -7.58 22.07
N LYS A 75 5.13 -6.64 21.97
CA LYS A 75 3.78 -6.91 21.47
C LYS A 75 3.72 -7.08 19.95
N CYS A 76 4.66 -6.48 19.23
CA CYS A 76 4.77 -6.53 17.78
C CYS A 76 6.18 -6.98 17.30
N PRO A 77 6.60 -8.25 17.56
CA PRO A 77 7.99 -8.74 17.33
C PRO A 77 8.54 -8.72 15.89
N GLN A 78 7.83 -8.17 14.92
CA GLN A 78 8.22 -8.10 13.51
C GLN A 78 8.08 -6.68 12.94
N ASN A 79 7.69 -5.73 13.77
CA ASN A 79 7.32 -4.38 13.41
C ASN A 79 7.99 -3.48 14.43
N PRO A 80 9.12 -2.85 14.08
CA PRO A 80 9.88 -2.08 15.04
C PRO A 80 9.06 -0.89 15.53
N GLU A 81 9.10 -0.67 16.83
CA GLU A 81 8.62 0.54 17.52
C GLU A 81 9.09 1.84 16.82
N ASP A 82 8.20 2.83 16.72
CA ASP A 82 8.52 4.17 16.25
C ASP A 82 8.53 5.19 17.39
N VAL A 83 9.73 5.54 17.83
CA VAL A 83 9.92 6.41 19.00
C VAL A 83 9.50 7.86 18.70
N ASP A 84 8.23 8.17 18.93
CA ASP A 84 7.61 9.46 18.67
C ASP A 84 7.05 10.15 19.94
N GLY A 85 7.08 9.46 21.09
CA GLY A 85 6.59 9.94 22.38
C GLY A 85 5.20 9.44 22.76
N PHE A 86 4.58 8.61 21.93
CA PHE A 86 3.34 7.90 22.20
C PHE A 86 3.62 6.39 22.35
N GLU A 87 3.02 5.76 23.37
CA GLU A 87 3.11 4.32 23.70
C GLU A 87 4.47 3.56 23.53
N ASP A 88 5.63 4.26 23.44
CA ASP A 88 7.00 3.79 23.07
C ASP A 88 7.61 2.59 23.85
N GLN A 89 6.89 2.04 24.83
CA GLN A 89 7.36 0.98 25.73
C GLN A 89 6.81 -0.39 25.38
N ASP A 90 5.95 -0.49 24.37
CA ASP A 90 5.18 -1.69 24.11
C ASP A 90 5.67 -2.51 22.90
N GLY A 91 6.55 -1.93 22.09
CA GLY A 91 7.21 -2.56 20.95
C GLY A 91 6.40 -2.50 19.67
N CYS A 92 5.27 -1.80 19.67
CA CYS A 92 4.40 -1.66 18.51
C CYS A 92 4.51 -0.26 17.95
N PRO A 93 4.70 -0.10 16.63
CA PRO A 93 4.56 1.20 16.04
C PRO A 93 3.11 1.62 15.97
N GLU A 94 2.84 2.87 16.32
CA GLU A 94 1.57 3.51 16.12
C GLU A 94 1.52 4.28 14.79
N LEU A 95 0.38 4.22 14.11
CA LEU A 95 0.20 4.93 12.83
C LEU A 95 -0.83 6.06 12.91
N ASP A 96 -1.53 6.12 14.04
CA ASP A 96 -2.63 7.04 14.35
C ASP A 96 -2.81 7.01 15.89
N ASN A 97 -2.03 7.82 16.58
CA ASN A 97 -1.88 7.82 18.04
C ASN A 97 -3.20 8.11 18.76
N ASP A 98 -3.99 9.06 18.25
CA ASP A 98 -5.28 9.44 18.86
C ASP A 98 -6.50 8.66 18.32
N ARG A 99 -6.29 7.88 17.26
CA ARG A 99 -7.25 6.94 16.66
C ARG A 99 -8.47 7.65 16.05
N ASP A 100 -8.29 8.84 15.51
CA ASP A 100 -9.36 9.58 14.85
C ASP A 100 -9.60 9.16 13.38
N GLY A 101 -8.64 8.45 12.80
CA GLY A 101 -8.60 7.96 11.42
C GLY A 101 -7.68 8.75 10.48
N VAL A 102 -6.94 9.74 10.97
CA VAL A 102 -5.89 10.47 10.26
C VAL A 102 -4.53 9.93 10.69
N PRO A 103 -3.67 9.46 9.77
CA PRO A 103 -2.36 8.97 10.16
C PRO A 103 -1.48 10.07 10.76
N ASP A 104 -0.62 9.77 11.74
CA ASP A 104 0.22 10.75 12.45
C ASP A 104 1.06 11.61 11.49
N ALA A 105 1.54 11.00 10.39
CA ALA A 105 2.31 11.69 9.35
C ALA A 105 1.51 12.77 8.58
N MET A 106 0.18 12.73 8.65
CA MET A 106 -0.76 13.67 8.02
C MET A 106 -1.56 14.48 9.06
N ASP A 107 -1.42 14.15 10.34
CA ASP A 107 -2.11 14.80 11.45
C ASP A 107 -1.33 16.01 11.97
N LYS A 108 -2.01 17.14 12.11
CA LYS A 108 -1.42 18.34 12.74
C LYS A 108 -1.42 18.28 14.25
N CYS A 109 -2.27 17.44 14.82
CA CYS A 109 -2.43 17.18 16.23
C CYS A 109 -2.44 15.65 16.48
N PRO A 110 -1.34 14.92 16.24
CA PRO A 110 -1.31 13.44 16.29
C PRO A 110 -1.82 12.81 17.59
N ASN A 111 -1.78 13.57 18.69
CA ASN A 111 -2.18 13.11 20.01
C ASN A 111 -3.52 13.70 20.48
N GLU A 112 -4.28 14.38 19.62
CA GLU A 112 -5.56 15.00 19.96
C GLU A 112 -6.67 14.65 18.96
N PRO A 113 -7.63 13.80 19.33
CA PRO A 113 -8.55 13.23 18.36
C PRO A 113 -9.53 14.27 17.82
N MET A 114 -9.81 14.22 16.51
CA MET A 114 -10.87 15.01 15.90
C MET A 114 -12.24 14.66 16.50
N VAL A 115 -12.96 15.70 16.94
CA VAL A 115 -14.36 15.56 17.37
C VAL A 115 -15.26 15.46 16.13
N ARG A 116 -15.87 14.29 15.92
CA ARG A 116 -16.88 14.08 14.87
C ARG A 116 -18.14 14.90 15.16
N GLN A 117 -18.21 16.12 14.63
CA GLN A 117 -19.39 16.97 14.71
C GLN A 117 -20.31 16.78 13.49
N PRO A 118 -21.64 16.72 13.66
CA PRO A 118 -22.57 16.67 12.54
C PRO A 118 -22.43 17.87 11.62
N GLY A 119 -22.26 17.63 10.31
CA GLY A 119 -22.13 18.69 9.31
C GLY A 119 -20.72 19.27 9.14
N VAL A 120 -19.74 18.76 9.89
CA VAL A 120 -18.32 19.02 9.65
C VAL A 120 -17.79 17.96 8.69
N ASP A 121 -17.08 18.41 7.66
CA ASP A 121 -16.33 17.54 6.76
C ASP A 121 -15.10 16.99 7.51
N PRO A 122 -14.97 15.68 7.76
CA PRO A 122 -13.78 15.10 8.38
C PRO A 122 -12.50 15.39 7.59
N SER A 123 -12.62 15.68 6.28
CA SER A 123 -11.49 16.07 5.43
C SER A 123 -11.12 17.56 5.54
N ARG A 124 -11.87 18.37 6.29
CA ARG A 124 -11.51 19.77 6.57
C ARG A 124 -10.63 19.91 7.82
N GLY A 125 -10.78 19.02 8.79
CA GLY A 125 -9.93 18.98 9.98
C GLY A 125 -8.64 18.26 9.65
N GLN A 126 -7.50 18.90 9.87
CA GLN A 126 -6.20 18.26 9.70
C GLN A 126 -5.87 17.37 10.90
N GLY A 127 -6.85 16.56 11.35
CA GLY A 127 -6.83 15.77 12.59
C GLY A 127 -7.12 16.55 13.88
N CYS A 128 -6.93 17.87 13.89
CA CYS A 128 -7.11 18.66 15.12
C CYS A 128 -8.58 18.91 15.54
N PRO A 129 -8.89 18.90 16.87
CA PRO A 129 -10.22 19.19 17.41
C PRO A 129 -10.67 20.66 17.25
N ASP A 130 -9.73 21.60 17.16
CA ASP A 130 -9.98 23.04 17.13
C ASP A 130 -10.13 23.65 15.72
N ASP A 131 -9.84 22.87 14.66
CA ASP A 131 -10.00 23.31 13.26
C ASP A 131 -11.48 23.61 12.90
N LEU A 132 -12.40 23.30 13.82
CA LEU A 132 -13.81 23.62 13.75
C LEU A 132 -14.12 25.07 14.07
N ARG A 133 -13.13 25.95 14.27
CA ARG A 133 -13.40 27.38 14.35
C ARG A 133 -14.06 27.76 13.02
N PRO A 134 -15.38 28.01 12.98
CA PRO A 134 -16.00 28.45 11.75
C PRO A 134 -15.21 29.69 11.34
N PRO A 135 -14.89 29.88 10.04
CA PRO A 135 -14.32 31.14 9.62
C PRO A 135 -15.22 32.18 10.22
N THR A 136 -14.69 32.99 11.14
CA THR A 136 -15.43 34.12 11.67
C THR A 136 -15.92 34.81 10.43
N ILE A 137 -17.24 34.87 10.24
CA ILE A 137 -17.83 35.80 9.30
C ILE A 137 -17.27 37.11 9.82
N ILE A 138 -16.15 37.55 9.23
CA ILE A 138 -15.71 38.92 9.34
C ILE A 138 -16.91 39.60 8.69
N ASP A 139 -17.80 40.12 9.51
CA ASP A 139 -18.77 41.10 9.06
C ASP A 139 -17.93 42.20 8.40
N ASP A 140 -17.77 42.10 7.07
CA ASP A 140 -17.24 43.14 6.21
C ASP A 140 -18.10 44.39 6.46
N LYS A 141 -17.60 45.28 7.31
CA LYS A 141 -18.19 46.58 7.60
C LYS A 141 -17.31 47.70 7.07
#